data_AF-A0A7C5CA23-F1
#
_entry.id   AF-A0A7C5CA23-F1
#
_cell.length_a   1.000
_cell.length_b   1.000
_cell.length_c   1.000
_cell.angle_alpha   90.00
_cell.angle_beta   90.00
_cell.angle_gamma   90.00
#
_symmetry.space_group_name_H-M   'P 1'
#
loop_
_entity.id
_entity.type
_entity.pdbx_description
1 polymer ?
#
loop_
_entity_poly.entity_id
_entity_poly.type
_entity_poly.pdbx_seq_one_letter_code
_entity_poly.pdbx_strand_id
1 'polypeptide(L)'
;MPKIDNDPSLIEYWIMGHKAGALQKTGKIVEAAYLYSLIFANCPEKRESAIRSFKINTDEQWGQCLLLCQNDKERATLYALRAHKNNSRLIVEMKDIYQLDPKNAYLESLALGETKRLEKDLLGYTFNDKKKINKKYFGLPRKNAGENVIQLLTFVQQIVKEKKTKRQDFWKILEGYLEVLSGDYYYAKESFAKAGKIVTNDTLKLQLKVFELALEISSWDKITPKIEDRIVEIKRDKEKYLEKNPDFNDMLRDKMAWLYHNNGDEAKAFLCYNAITDLRPNPVLKIVNDLLDITEKKDITEIEKLMITKPDGTTIRNDVIDMKANYFLSTFQIEKALEIYKQMPDETYWDKYGLFNPFAERINDCVNCPIPDSLTALNKGDLMRLILNKKLESVSEMNKNKAALLNYQLGLAFYNMTYFSYAWKAMDYYRSDVSIRSARKYKDAIFPTNLSPFGNKENFDCREALKYFNKARILTTNPELGAKAAFMAAKCEQNDYYVNGAPDQKKPHDNFNILMDQFKDTQFYGKLINECRYFNTYVSKF
;
A
#
# COMPACT_ATOMS: atom_id res chain seq x y z
N MET A 1 -20.28 60.43 45.26
CA MET A 1 -20.66 59.16 44.59
C MET A 1 -20.22 58.01 45.47
N PRO A 2 -21.08 57.02 45.76
CA PRO A 2 -20.64 55.85 46.49
C PRO A 2 -19.60 55.12 45.63
N LYS A 3 -18.47 54.73 46.24
CA LYS A 3 -17.55 53.79 45.62
C LYS A 3 -18.27 52.45 45.58
N ILE A 4 -18.80 52.09 44.43
CA ILE A 4 -19.26 50.73 44.17
C ILE A 4 -17.98 49.91 44.03
N ASP A 5 -17.73 49.03 44.99
CA ASP A 5 -16.65 48.06 44.91
C ASP A 5 -16.98 47.15 43.71
N ASN A 6 -16.28 47.34 42.60
CA ASN A 6 -16.60 46.65 41.36
C ASN A 6 -15.97 45.27 41.41
N ASP A 7 -16.79 44.25 41.70
CA ASP A 7 -16.35 42.86 41.66
C ASP A 7 -16.11 42.47 40.19
N PRO A 8 -14.89 42.06 39.79
CA PRO A 8 -14.54 41.81 38.39
C PRO A 8 -15.46 40.76 37.76
N SER A 9 -16.20 41.14 36.71
CA SER A 9 -17.15 40.26 36.02
C SER A 9 -16.66 39.85 34.64
N LEU A 10 -16.98 38.62 34.20
CA LEU A 10 -16.71 38.15 32.83
C LEU A 10 -17.38 39.03 31.76
N ILE A 11 -18.49 39.70 32.10
CA ILE A 11 -19.19 40.64 31.22
C ILE A 11 -18.29 41.82 30.84
N GLU A 12 -17.38 42.25 31.72
CA GLU A 12 -16.46 43.36 31.45
C GLU A 12 -15.53 43.03 30.28
N TYR A 13 -15.04 41.79 30.18
CA TYR A 13 -14.23 41.35 29.05
C TYR A 13 -15.05 41.23 27.76
N TRP A 14 -16.35 40.97 27.84
CA TRP A 14 -17.22 40.95 26.67
C TRP A 14 -17.47 42.38 26.15
N ILE A 15 -17.75 43.32 27.05
CA ILE A 15 -17.84 44.75 26.72
C ILE A 15 -16.52 45.25 26.14
N MET A 16 -15.39 44.84 26.72
CA MET A 16 -14.05 45.14 26.21
C MET A 16 -13.86 44.60 24.78
N GLY A 17 -14.40 43.42 24.48
CA GLY A 17 -14.39 42.84 23.13
C GLY A 17 -15.17 43.67 22.11
N HIS A 18 -16.35 44.18 22.48
CA HIS A 18 -17.13 45.10 21.64
C HIS A 18 -16.39 46.42 21.41
N LYS A 19 -15.79 46.99 22.46
CA LYS A 19 -14.94 48.18 22.37
C LYS A 19 -13.76 47.95 21.43
N ALA A 20 -13.04 46.84 21.60
CA ALA A 20 -11.91 46.48 20.75
C ALA A 20 -12.34 46.36 19.27
N GLY A 21 -13.50 45.75 19.00
CA GLY A 21 -14.04 45.67 17.64
C GLY A 21 -14.36 47.04 17.03
N ALA A 22 -14.96 47.95 17.81
CA ALA A 22 -15.24 49.32 17.36
C ALA A 22 -13.95 50.13 17.10
N LEU A 23 -12.95 50.01 17.98
CA LEU A 23 -11.63 50.61 17.81
C LEU A 23 -10.95 50.10 16.53
N GLN A 24 -11.03 48.79 16.28
CA GLN A 24 -10.46 48.19 15.08
C GLN A 24 -11.14 48.71 13.81
N LYS A 25 -12.48 48.87 13.81
CA LYS A 25 -13.24 49.41 12.67
C LYS A 25 -12.98 50.89 12.41
N THR A 26 -12.64 51.65 13.44
CA THR A 26 -12.29 53.09 13.34
C THR A 26 -10.81 53.34 13.09
N GLY A 27 -10.02 52.30 12.80
CA GLY A 27 -8.60 52.42 12.43
C GLY A 27 -7.62 52.43 13.61
N LYS A 28 -8.11 52.36 14.85
CA LYS A 28 -7.29 52.30 16.08
C LYS A 28 -6.81 50.86 16.36
N ILE A 29 -6.05 50.32 15.41
CA ILE A 29 -5.66 48.92 15.36
C ILE A 29 -4.82 48.48 16.57
N VAL A 30 -3.86 49.32 16.99
CA VAL A 30 -2.95 49.00 18.11
C VAL A 30 -3.70 48.91 19.44
N GLU A 31 -4.56 49.89 19.73
CA GLU A 31 -5.39 49.88 20.95
C GLU A 31 -6.34 48.67 20.97
N ALA A 32 -6.97 48.36 19.83
CA ALA A 32 -7.82 47.18 19.71
C ALA A 32 -7.04 45.87 19.97
N ALA A 33 -5.85 45.74 19.39
CA ALA A 33 -4.99 44.57 19.56
C ALA A 33 -4.55 44.40 21.03
N TYR A 34 -4.21 45.48 21.71
CA TYR A 34 -3.90 45.46 23.13
C TYR A 34 -5.09 44.97 23.96
N LEU A 35 -6.31 45.47 23.72
CA LEU A 35 -7.51 45.00 24.43
C LEU A 35 -7.78 43.52 24.16
N TYR A 36 -7.64 43.05 22.91
CA TYR A 36 -7.77 41.62 22.61
C TYR A 36 -6.73 40.77 23.33
N SER A 37 -5.52 41.29 23.59
CA SER A 37 -4.51 40.60 24.39
C SER A 37 -4.93 40.40 25.84
N LEU A 38 -5.58 41.41 26.44
CA LEU A 38 -6.12 41.34 27.80
C LEU A 38 -7.28 40.34 27.88
N ILE A 39 -8.17 40.34 26.88
CA ILE A 39 -9.26 39.36 26.77
C ILE A 39 -8.69 37.95 26.65
N PHE A 40 -7.67 37.75 25.82
CA PHE A 40 -7.02 36.46 25.64
C PHE A 40 -6.40 35.93 26.95
N ALA A 41 -5.73 36.79 27.72
CA ALA A 41 -5.17 36.41 29.02
C ALA A 41 -6.25 36.02 30.05
N ASN A 42 -7.32 36.83 30.15
CA ASN A 42 -8.18 36.81 31.33
C ASN A 42 -9.57 36.20 31.09
N CYS A 43 -9.99 35.95 29.85
CA CYS A 43 -11.31 35.41 29.51
C CYS A 43 -11.21 34.14 28.65
N PRO A 44 -11.10 32.94 29.26
CA PRO A 44 -10.96 31.67 28.54
C PRO A 44 -12.02 31.45 27.43
N GLU A 45 -13.28 31.77 27.71
CA GLU A 45 -14.41 31.59 26.78
C GLU A 45 -14.34 32.48 25.54
N LYS A 46 -13.58 33.59 25.60
CA LYS A 46 -13.42 34.53 24.48
C LYS A 46 -12.02 34.50 23.86
N ARG A 47 -11.15 33.57 24.27
CA ARG A 47 -9.79 33.42 23.70
C ARG A 47 -9.80 33.23 22.20
N GLU A 48 -10.66 32.36 21.68
CA GLU A 48 -10.72 32.11 20.24
C GLU A 48 -11.13 33.38 19.47
N SER A 49 -12.10 34.12 19.98
CA SER A 49 -12.51 35.41 19.42
C SER A 49 -11.38 36.43 19.43
N ALA A 50 -10.64 36.51 20.54
CA ALA A 50 -9.48 37.39 20.66
C ALA A 50 -8.37 37.02 19.68
N ILE A 51 -8.05 35.73 19.53
CA ILE A 51 -7.05 35.24 18.54
C ILE A 51 -7.47 35.63 17.12
N ARG A 52 -8.72 35.37 16.75
CA ARG A 52 -9.24 35.68 15.41
C ARG A 52 -9.28 37.17 15.12
N SER A 53 -9.51 38.00 16.14
CA SER A 53 -9.67 39.45 16.00
C SER A 53 -8.35 40.23 16.14
N PHE A 54 -7.31 39.61 16.67
CA PHE A 54 -6.01 40.23 16.85
C PHE A 54 -5.29 40.53 15.53
N LYS A 55 -5.20 41.83 15.21
CA LYS A 55 -4.63 42.33 13.97
C LYS A 55 -3.48 43.28 14.26
N ILE A 56 -2.27 42.78 14.08
CA ILE A 56 -1.02 43.56 14.00
C ILE A 56 -0.34 43.08 12.73
N ASN A 57 0.02 44.01 11.84
CA ASN A 57 0.49 43.72 10.49
C ASN A 57 1.89 44.27 10.20
N THR A 58 2.45 45.10 11.09
CA THR A 58 3.74 45.79 10.90
C THR A 58 4.52 45.77 12.21
N ASP A 59 5.85 45.89 12.11
CA ASP A 59 6.73 45.91 13.29
C ASP A 59 6.55 47.21 14.09
N GLU A 60 6.20 48.31 13.44
CA GLU A 60 5.88 49.57 14.10
C GLU A 60 4.62 49.42 14.97
N GLN A 61 3.54 48.82 14.44
CA GLN A 61 2.33 48.54 15.21
C GLN A 61 2.61 47.57 16.37
N TRP A 62 3.49 46.59 16.16
CA TRP A 62 3.90 45.66 17.20
C TRP A 62 4.63 46.39 18.34
N GLY A 63 5.61 47.23 18.00
CA GLY A 63 6.34 48.05 18.97
C GLY A 63 5.41 48.98 19.75
N GLN A 64 4.48 49.66 19.07
CA GLN A 64 3.47 50.50 19.74
C GLN A 64 2.57 49.69 20.68
N CYS A 65 2.17 48.48 20.29
CA CYS A 65 1.34 47.62 21.13
C CYS A 65 2.09 47.15 22.39
N LEU A 66 3.39 46.84 22.28
CA LEU A 66 4.23 46.48 23.42
C LEU A 66 4.37 47.62 24.44
N LEU A 67 4.38 48.87 23.98
CA LEU A 67 4.41 50.05 24.86
C LEU A 67 3.12 50.22 25.68
N LEU A 68 2.00 49.65 25.22
CA LEU A 68 0.74 49.67 25.98
C LEU A 68 0.72 48.64 27.12
N CYS A 69 1.57 47.61 27.07
CA CYS A 69 1.63 46.59 28.11
C CYS A 69 2.20 47.12 29.43
N GLN A 70 1.49 46.85 30.51
CA GLN A 70 1.83 47.35 31.84
C GLN A 70 2.96 46.58 32.52
N ASN A 71 3.20 45.34 32.11
CA ASN A 71 4.19 44.45 32.73
C ASN A 71 4.62 43.34 31.75
N ASP A 72 5.64 42.59 32.14
CA ASP A 72 6.20 41.51 31.32
C ASP A 72 5.21 40.37 31.06
N LYS A 73 4.24 40.15 31.96
CA LYS A 73 3.18 39.16 31.76
C LYS A 73 2.24 39.55 30.62
N GLU A 74 1.89 40.83 30.49
CA GLU A 74 1.12 41.34 29.35
C GLU A 74 1.95 41.27 28.06
N ARG A 75 3.24 41.63 28.10
CA ARG A 75 4.13 41.50 26.94
C ARG A 75 4.23 40.05 26.47
N ALA A 76 4.48 39.12 27.39
CA ALA A 76 4.50 37.69 27.13
C ALA A 76 3.17 37.19 26.53
N THR A 77 2.04 37.73 26.98
CA THR A 77 0.71 37.43 26.43
C THR A 77 0.59 37.85 24.96
N LEU A 78 1.11 39.03 24.58
CA LEU A 78 1.14 39.45 23.17
C LEU A 78 1.94 38.48 22.31
N TYR A 79 3.14 38.10 22.74
CA TYR A 79 3.97 37.09 22.04
C TYR A 79 3.22 35.77 21.90
N ALA A 80 2.57 35.27 22.96
CA ALA A 80 1.76 34.06 22.91
C ALA A 80 0.61 34.17 21.87
N LEU A 81 -0.05 35.33 21.80
CA LEU A 81 -1.13 35.56 20.86
C LEU A 81 -0.63 35.57 19.40
N ARG A 82 0.53 36.19 19.14
CA ARG A 82 1.19 36.14 17.82
C ARG A 82 1.65 34.73 17.47
N ALA A 83 2.14 33.96 18.45
CA ALA A 83 2.59 32.59 18.29
C ALA A 83 1.49 31.64 17.78
N HIS A 84 0.21 31.91 18.10
CA HIS A 84 -0.94 31.14 17.60
C HIS A 84 -1.27 31.36 16.11
N LYS A 85 -0.63 32.31 15.41
CA LYS A 85 -0.82 32.48 13.96
C LYS A 85 -0.10 31.39 13.16
N ASN A 86 -0.69 30.95 12.05
CA ASN A 86 -0.17 29.85 11.23
C ASN A 86 1.26 30.06 10.71
N ASN A 87 1.66 31.30 10.44
CA ASN A 87 3.00 31.65 9.90
C ASN A 87 3.95 32.24 10.96
N SER A 88 3.64 32.06 12.25
CA SER A 88 4.49 32.58 13.33
C SER A 88 5.84 31.85 13.37
N ARG A 89 6.89 32.57 13.78
CA ARG A 89 8.18 31.95 14.14
C ARG A 89 8.10 31.43 15.57
N LEU A 90 7.32 30.37 15.76
CA LEU A 90 6.89 29.87 17.07
C LEU A 90 8.01 29.74 18.11
N ILE A 91 9.16 29.16 17.73
CA ILE A 91 10.31 29.00 18.64
C ILE A 91 10.89 30.36 19.08
N VAL A 92 10.89 31.36 18.20
CA VAL A 92 11.33 32.73 18.54
C VAL A 92 10.36 33.34 19.55
N GLU A 93 9.06 33.27 19.28
CA GLU A 93 8.03 33.78 20.20
C GLU A 93 8.13 33.11 21.58
N MET A 94 8.37 31.80 21.63
CA MET A 94 8.55 31.08 22.88
C MET A 94 9.77 31.54 23.69
N LYS A 95 10.88 31.87 23.01
CA LYS A 95 12.07 32.43 23.67
C LYS A 95 11.76 33.79 24.30
N ASP A 96 11.05 34.65 23.57
CA ASP A 96 10.63 35.97 24.07
C ASP A 96 9.68 35.83 25.27
N ILE A 97 8.70 34.92 25.20
CA ILE A 97 7.81 34.61 26.32
C ILE A 97 8.61 34.12 27.53
N TYR A 98 9.57 33.22 27.35
CA TYR A 98 10.35 32.65 28.45
C TYR A 98 11.25 33.68 29.13
N GLN A 99 11.83 34.61 28.36
CA GLN A 99 12.63 35.71 28.91
C GLN A 99 11.79 36.65 29.79
N LEU A 100 10.55 36.94 29.37
CA LEU A 100 9.64 37.87 30.05
C LEU A 100 8.92 37.21 31.24
N ASP A 101 8.39 36.00 31.06
CA ASP A 101 7.61 35.27 32.05
C ASP A 101 7.90 33.76 31.93
N PRO A 102 8.96 33.24 32.57
CA PRO A 102 9.33 31.83 32.48
C PRO A 102 8.29 30.89 33.11
N LYS A 103 7.30 31.40 33.83
CA LYS A 103 6.21 30.62 34.44
C LYS A 103 4.91 30.73 33.65
N ASN A 104 4.97 31.32 32.44
CA ASN A 104 3.82 31.51 31.58
C ASN A 104 3.20 30.19 31.12
N ALA A 105 1.88 30.06 31.28
CA ALA A 105 1.16 28.83 30.97
C ALA A 105 1.11 28.50 29.46
N TYR A 106 1.35 29.46 28.58
CA TYR A 106 1.31 29.24 27.12
C TYR A 106 2.55 28.53 26.58
N LEU A 107 3.69 28.57 27.28
CA LEU A 107 4.92 27.93 26.80
C LEU A 107 4.72 26.43 26.51
N GLU A 108 3.98 25.74 27.38
CA GLU A 108 3.78 24.29 27.27
C GLU A 108 2.86 23.93 26.09
N SER A 109 1.78 24.69 25.87
CA SER A 109 0.86 24.44 24.75
C SER A 109 1.49 24.80 23.41
N LEU A 110 2.29 25.86 23.36
CA LEU A 110 3.06 26.26 22.17
C LEU A 110 4.14 25.20 21.85
N ALA A 111 4.86 24.70 22.86
CA ALA A 111 5.84 23.63 22.70
C ALA A 111 5.20 22.36 22.13
N LEU A 112 4.07 21.93 22.69
CA LEU A 112 3.30 20.79 22.18
C LEU A 112 2.84 21.01 20.74
N GLY A 113 2.41 22.23 20.40
CA GLY A 113 1.98 22.59 19.04
C GLY A 113 3.10 22.42 18.02
N GLU A 114 4.31 22.93 18.30
CA GLU A 114 5.45 22.74 17.39
C GLU A 114 5.91 21.28 17.36
N THR A 115 5.91 20.60 18.51
CA THR A 115 6.28 19.18 18.60
C THR A 115 5.39 18.31 17.73
N LYS A 116 4.07 18.54 17.73
CA LYS A 116 3.14 17.82 16.83
C LYS A 116 3.42 18.08 15.35
N ARG A 117 3.83 19.30 15.00
CA ARG A 117 4.21 19.62 13.61
C ARG A 117 5.50 18.91 13.22
N LEU A 118 6.49 18.86 14.11
CA LEU A 118 7.75 18.15 13.92
C LEU A 118 7.56 16.63 13.87
N GLU A 119 6.67 16.09 14.69
CA GLU A 119 6.31 14.67 14.67
C GLU A 119 5.79 14.27 13.29
N LYS A 120 4.87 15.06 12.71
CA LYS A 120 4.36 14.85 11.35
C LYS A 120 5.44 14.91 10.27
N ASP A 121 6.51 15.65 10.50
CA ASP A 121 7.63 15.75 9.57
C ASP A 121 8.62 14.59 9.71
N LEU A 122 8.94 14.21 10.96
CA LEU A 122 10.16 13.48 11.28
C LEU A 122 9.92 12.07 11.82
N LEU A 123 8.82 11.84 12.56
CA LEU A 123 8.57 10.54 13.18
C LEU A 123 8.40 9.46 12.10
N GLY A 124 9.25 8.44 12.16
CA GLY A 124 9.23 7.34 11.21
C GLY A 124 9.53 7.69 9.75
N TYR A 125 10.05 8.89 9.48
CA TYR A 125 10.33 9.36 8.11
C TYR A 125 11.24 8.41 7.30
N THR A 126 12.13 7.67 7.96
CA THR A 126 13.03 6.71 7.31
C THR A 126 12.34 5.45 6.82
N PHE A 127 11.25 5.03 7.48
CA PHE A 127 10.53 3.78 7.21
C PHE A 127 9.07 3.97 6.76
N ASN A 128 8.65 5.21 6.49
CA ASN A 128 7.31 5.54 5.99
C ASN A 128 7.13 5.14 4.50
N ASP A 129 6.19 4.24 4.21
CA ASP A 129 5.89 3.76 2.85
C ASP A 129 5.28 4.83 1.93
N LYS A 130 4.61 5.83 2.51
CA LYS A 130 4.03 6.98 1.79
C LYS A 130 4.99 8.16 1.64
N LYS A 131 6.25 8.05 2.05
CA LYS A 131 7.25 9.14 1.98
C LYS A 131 7.25 9.93 0.66
N LYS A 132 7.21 9.23 -0.49
CA LYS A 132 7.19 9.87 -1.83
C LYS A 132 5.89 10.66 -2.08
N ILE A 133 4.75 10.10 -1.70
CA ILE A 133 3.42 10.73 -1.82
C ILE A 133 3.34 11.93 -0.89
N ASN A 134 3.80 11.77 0.35
CA ASN A 134 3.81 12.81 1.38
C ASN A 134 4.64 14.02 0.96
N LYS A 135 5.81 13.79 0.37
CA LYS A 135 6.63 14.85 -0.19
C LYS A 135 5.95 15.57 -1.36
N LYS A 136 5.32 14.81 -2.28
CA LYS A 136 4.72 15.36 -3.49
C LYS A 136 3.47 16.21 -3.23
N TYR A 137 2.56 15.73 -2.37
CA TYR A 137 1.24 16.35 -2.21
C TYR A 137 1.11 17.18 -0.93
N PHE A 138 1.91 16.90 0.10
CA PHE A 138 1.80 17.57 1.40
C PHE A 138 3.05 18.34 1.81
N GLY A 139 4.14 18.27 1.02
CA GLY A 139 5.39 18.95 1.34
C GLY A 139 6.02 18.49 2.65
N LEU A 140 5.84 17.21 2.99
CA LEU A 140 6.38 16.61 4.22
C LEU A 140 7.66 15.80 3.92
N PRO A 141 8.71 15.92 4.75
CA PRO A 141 8.87 16.91 5.81
C PRO A 141 8.92 18.34 5.25
N ARG A 142 8.47 19.31 6.05
CA ARG A 142 8.70 20.73 5.80
C ARG A 142 10.19 20.99 5.60
N LYS A 143 10.54 21.93 4.71
CA LYS A 143 11.93 22.22 4.32
C LYS A 143 12.87 22.42 5.52
N ASN A 144 12.40 23.09 6.58
CA ASN A 144 13.22 23.44 7.74
C ASN A 144 12.96 22.54 8.97
N ALA A 145 12.35 21.36 8.80
CA ALA A 145 11.99 20.51 9.93
C ALA A 145 13.22 20.08 10.76
N GLY A 146 14.34 19.81 10.08
CA GLY A 146 15.62 19.46 10.71
C GLY A 146 16.20 20.59 11.56
N GLU A 147 16.27 21.82 11.04
CA GLU A 147 16.73 22.95 11.86
C GLU A 147 15.75 23.26 13.00
N ASN A 148 14.45 23.14 12.76
CA ASN A 148 13.43 23.44 13.76
C ASN A 148 13.47 22.47 14.95
N VAL A 149 13.67 21.16 14.74
CA VAL A 149 13.78 20.21 15.86
C VAL A 149 15.01 20.50 16.71
N ILE A 150 16.14 20.85 16.10
CA ILE A 150 17.37 21.23 16.81
C ILE A 150 17.15 22.51 17.62
N GLN A 151 16.55 23.55 17.01
CA GLN A 151 16.29 24.82 17.69
C GLN A 151 15.34 24.66 18.87
N LEU A 152 14.29 23.85 18.72
CA LEU A 152 13.34 23.60 19.80
C LEU A 152 13.99 22.75 20.90
N LEU A 153 14.75 21.71 20.55
CA LEU A 153 15.47 20.88 21.52
C LEU A 153 16.46 21.72 22.34
N THR A 154 17.25 22.58 21.70
CA THR A 154 18.19 23.47 22.41
C THR A 154 17.46 24.39 23.39
N PHE A 155 16.30 24.93 22.99
CA PHE A 155 15.49 25.77 23.86
C PHE A 155 14.89 24.98 25.05
N VAL A 156 14.41 23.77 24.81
CA VAL A 156 13.90 22.89 25.87
C VAL A 156 15.01 22.49 26.85
N GLN A 157 16.21 22.16 26.36
CA GLN A 157 17.39 21.89 27.18
C GLN A 157 17.77 23.09 28.06
N GLN A 158 17.69 24.31 27.52
CA GLN A 158 17.85 25.54 28.31
C GLN A 158 16.83 25.62 29.45
N ILE A 159 15.55 25.38 29.15
CA ILE A 159 14.48 25.40 30.16
C ILE A 159 14.74 24.37 31.27
N VAL A 160 15.08 23.14 30.90
CA VAL A 160 15.36 22.04 31.84
C VAL A 160 16.56 22.35 32.72
N LYS A 161 17.60 22.99 32.15
CA LYS A 161 18.80 23.40 32.89
C LYS A 161 18.49 24.52 33.89
N GLU A 162 17.74 25.54 33.47
CA GLU A 162 17.47 26.73 34.30
C GLU A 162 16.40 26.49 35.37
N LYS A 163 15.51 25.51 35.19
CA LYS A 163 14.48 25.09 36.17
C LYS A 163 13.51 26.20 36.60
N LYS A 164 13.32 27.22 35.78
CA LYS A 164 12.43 28.38 36.09
C LYS A 164 10.94 28.11 35.81
N THR A 165 10.61 27.11 35.01
CA THR A 165 9.21 26.76 34.64
C THR A 165 8.53 25.92 35.73
N LYS A 166 7.19 25.92 35.74
CA LYS A 166 6.38 25.21 36.76
C LYS A 166 6.48 23.68 36.65
N ARG A 167 6.47 23.12 35.43
CA ARG A 167 6.40 21.67 35.19
C ARG A 167 7.70 21.11 34.61
N GLN A 168 8.70 20.93 35.48
CA GLN A 168 10.01 20.37 35.07
C GLN A 168 9.90 18.96 34.49
N ASP A 169 8.94 18.18 34.98
CA ASP A 169 8.58 16.86 34.47
C ASP A 169 8.13 16.90 33.01
N PHE A 170 7.22 17.82 32.65
CA PHE A 170 6.78 18.02 31.27
C PHE A 170 7.96 18.35 30.33
N TRP A 171 8.80 19.32 30.71
CA TRP A 171 9.92 19.74 29.86
C TRP A 171 10.97 18.65 29.70
N LYS A 172 11.22 17.84 30.74
CA LYS A 172 12.15 16.71 30.66
C LYS A 172 11.63 15.57 29.79
N ILE A 173 10.33 15.29 29.82
CA ILE A 173 9.69 14.36 28.85
C ILE A 173 9.85 14.91 27.44
N LEU A 174 9.56 16.19 27.23
CA LEU A 174 9.62 16.81 25.91
C LEU A 174 11.04 16.81 25.34
N GLU A 175 12.06 17.05 26.16
CA GLU A 175 13.47 16.94 25.77
C GLU A 175 13.77 15.57 25.16
N GLY A 176 13.41 14.49 25.88
CA GLY A 176 13.62 13.13 25.40
C GLY A 176 12.87 12.83 24.10
N TYR A 177 11.65 13.36 23.95
CA TYR A 177 10.88 13.13 22.73
C TYR A 177 11.42 13.91 21.52
N LEU A 178 11.93 15.13 21.72
CA LEU A 178 12.61 15.87 20.65
C LEU A 178 13.93 15.20 20.25
N GLU A 179 14.63 14.57 21.20
CA GLU A 179 15.78 13.70 20.92
C GLU A 179 15.36 12.53 20.01
N VAL A 180 14.23 11.84 20.28
CA VAL A 180 13.66 10.82 19.37
C VAL A 180 13.42 11.38 17.97
N LEU A 181 12.74 12.53 17.85
CA LEU A 181 12.42 13.15 16.56
C LEU A 181 13.67 13.59 15.79
N SER A 182 14.75 13.93 16.49
CA SER A 182 16.04 14.27 15.88
C SER A 182 16.88 13.04 15.50
N GLY A 183 16.46 11.83 15.89
CA GLY A 183 17.17 10.58 15.65
C GLY A 183 18.24 10.25 16.70
N ASP A 184 18.30 11.00 17.80
CA ASP A 184 19.28 10.80 18.88
C ASP A 184 18.73 9.86 19.97
N TYR A 185 18.65 8.59 19.61
CA TYR A 185 18.02 7.57 20.46
C TYR A 185 18.80 7.29 21.75
N TYR A 186 20.11 7.55 21.78
CA TYR A 186 20.92 7.39 22.98
C TYR A 186 20.54 8.42 24.04
N TYR A 187 20.56 9.71 23.69
CA TYR A 187 20.18 10.76 24.64
C TYR A 187 18.70 10.69 24.98
N ALA A 188 17.82 10.37 24.03
CA ALA A 188 16.39 10.19 24.30
C ALA A 188 16.13 9.19 25.44
N LYS A 189 16.83 8.05 25.41
CA LYS A 189 16.74 7.02 26.46
C LYS A 189 17.19 7.56 27.81
N GLU A 190 18.30 8.31 27.86
CA GLU A 190 18.75 8.92 29.11
C GLU A 190 17.76 9.96 29.63
N SER A 191 17.21 10.78 28.75
CA SER A 191 16.26 11.84 29.09
C SER A 191 14.96 11.25 29.63
N PHE A 192 14.43 10.18 29.03
CA PHE A 192 13.28 9.46 29.56
C PHE A 192 13.55 8.80 30.91
N ALA A 193 14.72 8.17 31.09
CA ALA A 193 15.10 7.62 32.39
C ALA A 193 15.19 8.69 33.49
N LYS A 194 15.68 9.90 33.15
CA LYS A 194 15.70 11.06 34.06
C LYS A 194 14.28 11.59 34.31
N ALA A 195 13.43 11.66 33.27
CA ALA A 195 12.03 12.08 33.40
C ALA A 195 11.24 11.15 34.33
N GLY A 196 11.40 9.82 34.18
CA GLY A 196 10.71 8.83 35.01
C GLY A 196 10.98 8.95 36.52
N LYS A 197 12.09 9.59 36.92
CA LYS A 197 12.41 9.87 38.33
C LYS A 197 11.69 11.08 38.91
N ILE A 198 11.22 12.01 38.07
CA ILE A 198 10.59 13.27 38.50
C ILE A 198 9.10 13.35 38.19
N VAL A 199 8.60 12.54 37.24
CA VAL A 199 7.20 12.53 36.84
C VAL A 199 6.35 11.84 37.92
N THR A 200 5.42 12.60 38.51
CA THR A 200 4.50 12.09 39.55
C THR A 200 3.09 11.88 39.02
N ASN A 201 2.65 12.69 38.06
CA ASN A 201 1.31 12.67 37.47
C ASN A 201 1.09 11.45 36.55
N ASP A 202 -0.03 10.73 36.72
CA ASP A 202 -0.30 9.49 35.99
C ASP A 202 -0.51 9.68 34.48
N THR A 203 -1.07 10.82 34.04
CA THR A 203 -1.19 11.15 32.61
C THR A 203 0.20 11.29 31.99
N LEU A 204 1.13 11.97 32.66
CA LEU A 204 2.51 12.11 32.17
C LEU A 204 3.29 10.79 32.25
N LYS A 205 3.05 9.93 33.24
CA LYS A 205 3.61 8.57 33.28
C LYS A 205 3.16 7.75 32.08
N LEU A 206 1.86 7.84 31.73
CA LEU A 206 1.33 7.13 30.57
C LEU A 206 1.93 7.69 29.27
N GLN A 207 2.02 9.01 29.13
CA GLN A 207 2.64 9.65 27.96
C GLN A 207 4.13 9.28 27.82
N LEU A 208 4.86 9.21 28.94
CA LEU A 208 6.26 8.77 28.93
C LEU A 208 6.38 7.35 28.39
N LYS A 209 5.53 6.41 28.83
CA LYS A 209 5.50 5.03 28.30
C LYS A 209 5.22 4.98 26.80
N VAL A 210 4.33 5.84 26.30
CA VAL A 210 4.04 5.98 24.87
C VAL A 210 5.28 6.43 24.10
N PHE A 211 5.99 7.45 24.59
CA PHE A 211 7.21 7.93 23.96
C PHE A 211 8.38 6.94 24.08
N GLU A 212 8.47 6.16 25.16
CA GLU A 212 9.43 5.07 25.29
C GLU A 212 9.18 3.98 24.25
N LEU A 213 7.93 3.64 23.95
CA LEU A 213 7.59 2.70 22.87
C LEU A 213 7.94 3.27 21.49
N ALA A 214 7.67 4.56 21.26
CA ALA A 214 8.05 5.22 20.01
C ALA A 214 9.57 5.22 19.80
N LEU A 215 10.34 5.49 20.87
CA LEU A 215 11.79 5.38 20.89
C LEU A 215 12.23 3.94 20.59
N GLU A 216 11.67 2.95 21.29
CA GLU A 216 12.00 1.54 21.11
C GLU A 216 11.85 1.11 19.65
N ILE A 217 10.67 1.30 19.05
CA ILE A 217 10.38 0.93 17.67
C ILE A 217 11.28 1.71 16.69
N SER A 218 11.47 3.02 16.91
CA SER A 218 12.30 3.85 16.02
C SER A 218 13.76 3.42 16.04
N SER A 219 14.27 3.00 17.20
CA SER A 219 15.67 2.65 17.42
C SER A 219 16.13 1.33 16.82
N TRP A 220 15.21 0.44 16.43
CA TRP A 220 15.58 -0.83 15.80
C TRP A 220 16.26 -0.58 14.45
N ASP A 221 17.49 -1.03 14.29
CA ASP A 221 18.31 -0.83 13.09
C ASP A 221 18.31 -2.08 12.20
N LYS A 222 18.38 -3.26 12.82
CA LYS A 222 18.39 -4.57 12.17
C LYS A 222 17.44 -5.53 12.86
N ILE A 223 16.75 -6.35 12.08
CA ILE A 223 15.89 -7.41 12.65
C ILE A 223 16.75 -8.46 13.38
N THR A 224 16.31 -8.86 14.56
CA THR A 224 16.94 -9.91 15.38
C THR A 224 15.85 -10.75 16.03
N PRO A 225 16.13 -11.99 16.49
CA PRO A 225 15.14 -12.81 17.20
C PRO A 225 14.50 -12.08 18.38
N LYS A 226 15.30 -11.32 19.15
CA LYS A 226 14.81 -10.50 20.27
C LYS A 226 13.81 -9.42 19.82
N ILE A 227 14.03 -8.80 18.66
CA ILE A 227 13.10 -7.81 18.12
C ILE A 227 11.84 -8.50 17.60
N GLU A 228 11.96 -9.66 16.95
CA GLU A 228 10.80 -10.47 16.54
C GLU A 228 9.94 -10.89 17.74
N ASP A 229 10.55 -11.35 18.84
CA ASP A 229 9.84 -11.69 20.08
C ASP A 229 9.11 -10.47 20.67
N ARG A 230 9.77 -9.31 20.64
CA ARG A 230 9.18 -8.05 21.10
C ARG A 230 8.01 -7.60 20.22
N ILE A 231 8.11 -7.77 18.90
CA ILE A 231 7.00 -7.51 17.96
C ILE A 231 5.81 -8.42 18.28
N VAL A 232 6.07 -9.71 18.57
CA VAL A 232 5.02 -10.67 18.93
C VAL A 232 4.33 -10.25 20.23
N GLU A 233 5.09 -9.84 21.25
CA GLU A 233 4.54 -9.31 22.50
C GLU A 233 3.62 -8.11 22.23
N ILE A 234 4.08 -7.12 21.46
CA ILE A 234 3.31 -5.92 21.12
C ILE A 234 2.01 -6.28 20.37
N LYS A 235 2.07 -7.23 19.42
CA LYS A 235 0.91 -7.67 18.64
C LYS A 235 -0.10 -8.49 19.42
N ARG A 236 0.33 -9.22 20.46
CA ARG A 236 -0.54 -10.04 21.31
C ARG A 236 -1.25 -9.22 22.37
N ASP A 237 -0.53 -8.33 23.05
CA ASP A 237 -1.09 -7.45 24.08
C ASP A 237 -1.62 -6.14 23.47
N LYS A 238 -2.65 -6.27 22.63
CA LYS A 238 -3.22 -5.15 21.88
C LYS A 238 -3.79 -4.07 22.79
N GLU A 239 -4.43 -4.46 23.89
CA GLU A 239 -5.01 -3.51 24.86
C GLU A 239 -3.94 -2.58 25.43
N LYS A 240 -2.78 -3.15 25.81
CA LYS A 240 -1.68 -2.39 26.39
C LYS A 240 -1.01 -1.46 25.38
N TYR A 241 -0.79 -1.91 24.16
CA TYR A 241 0.07 -1.20 23.20
C TYR A 241 -0.67 -0.50 22.06
N LEU A 242 -1.71 -1.13 21.48
CA LEU A 242 -2.27 -0.73 20.18
C LEU A 242 -3.68 -0.14 20.27
N GLU A 243 -4.56 -0.61 21.15
CA GLU A 243 -5.96 -0.13 21.22
C GLU A 243 -6.07 1.32 21.67
N LYS A 244 -5.20 1.72 22.62
CA LYS A 244 -5.15 3.12 23.11
C LYS A 244 -4.32 4.04 22.21
N ASN A 245 -3.54 3.49 21.29
CA ASN A 245 -2.62 4.21 20.42
C ASN A 245 -2.58 3.54 19.04
N PRO A 246 -3.67 3.63 18.25
CA PRO A 246 -3.83 2.86 17.02
C PRO A 246 -2.74 3.14 15.97
N ASP A 247 -2.17 4.34 15.99
CA ASP A 247 -1.09 4.76 15.09
C ASP A 247 0.18 3.89 15.24
N PHE A 248 0.38 3.23 16.40
CA PHE A 248 1.50 2.29 16.56
C PHE A 248 1.35 1.03 15.72
N ASN A 249 0.14 0.63 15.33
CA ASN A 249 -0.02 -0.52 14.46
C ASN A 249 0.60 -0.23 13.08
N ASP A 250 0.35 0.96 12.55
CA ASP A 250 0.94 1.43 11.30
C ASP A 250 2.45 1.65 11.44
N MET A 251 2.90 2.33 12.50
CA MET A 251 4.33 2.55 12.76
C MET A 251 5.10 1.24 12.91
N LEU A 252 4.55 0.27 13.65
CA LEU A 252 5.15 -1.05 13.83
C LEU A 252 5.22 -1.82 12.51
N ARG A 253 4.12 -1.84 11.74
CA ARG A 253 4.09 -2.48 10.42
C ARG A 253 5.13 -1.88 9.48
N ASP A 254 5.21 -0.55 9.43
CA ASP A 254 6.13 0.17 8.56
C ASP A 254 7.59 -0.09 8.97
N LYS A 255 7.86 -0.08 10.27
CA LYS A 255 9.18 -0.43 10.80
C LYS A 255 9.55 -1.87 10.49
N MET A 256 8.63 -2.82 10.68
CA MET A 256 8.85 -4.25 10.37
C MET A 256 9.19 -4.44 8.90
N ALA A 257 8.39 -3.87 7.98
CA ALA A 257 8.62 -4.00 6.55
C ALA A 257 10.00 -3.43 6.14
N TRP A 258 10.36 -2.27 6.68
CA TRP A 258 11.67 -1.65 6.45
C TRP A 258 12.82 -2.51 6.97
N LEU A 259 12.68 -3.10 8.18
CA LEU A 259 13.69 -3.98 8.77
C LEU A 259 13.88 -5.26 7.95
N TYR A 260 12.79 -5.93 7.55
CA TYR A 260 12.86 -7.15 6.74
C TYR A 260 13.43 -6.87 5.35
N HIS A 261 13.00 -5.79 4.70
CA HIS A 261 13.53 -5.40 3.39
C HIS A 261 15.04 -5.15 3.45
N ASN A 262 15.51 -4.38 4.44
CA ASN A 262 16.95 -4.12 4.61
C ASN A 262 17.76 -5.36 5.02
N ASN A 263 17.12 -6.38 5.58
CA ASN A 263 17.75 -7.66 5.88
C ASN A 263 17.71 -8.65 4.69
N GLY A 264 17.04 -8.30 3.59
CA GLY A 264 16.87 -9.16 2.40
C GLY A 264 15.66 -10.10 2.43
N ASP A 265 14.83 -10.01 3.48
CA ASP A 265 13.67 -10.86 3.72
C ASP A 265 12.41 -10.32 3.01
N GLU A 266 12.45 -10.26 1.68
CA GLU A 266 11.37 -9.68 0.86
C GLU A 266 9.99 -10.33 1.08
N ALA A 267 9.94 -11.63 1.40
CA ALA A 267 8.68 -12.31 1.70
C ALA A 267 8.04 -11.81 3.01
N LYS A 268 8.82 -11.65 4.08
CA LYS A 268 8.32 -11.09 5.34
C LYS A 268 7.97 -9.61 5.18
N ALA A 269 8.77 -8.86 4.43
CA ALA A 269 8.45 -7.46 4.10
C ALA A 269 7.13 -7.34 3.32
N PHE A 270 6.91 -8.22 2.33
CA PHE A 270 5.65 -8.30 1.59
C PHE A 270 4.46 -8.58 2.51
N LEU A 271 4.55 -9.57 3.41
CA LEU A 271 3.47 -9.93 4.35
C LEU A 271 3.19 -8.86 5.41
N CYS A 272 4.05 -7.86 5.60
CA CYS A 272 3.74 -6.74 6.48
C CYS A 272 2.60 -5.87 5.91
N TYR A 273 2.55 -5.69 4.59
CA TYR A 273 1.58 -4.81 3.93
C TYR A 273 0.48 -5.54 3.16
N ASN A 274 0.72 -6.79 2.77
CA ASN A 274 -0.06 -7.48 1.76
C ASN A 274 -0.50 -8.85 2.25
N ALA A 275 -1.63 -9.31 1.74
CA ALA A 275 -2.02 -10.71 1.81
C ALA A 275 -1.36 -11.50 0.68
N ILE A 276 -1.25 -12.83 0.82
CA ILE A 276 -0.73 -13.69 -0.25
C ILE A 276 -1.52 -13.56 -1.57
N THR A 277 -2.79 -13.16 -1.50
CA THR A 277 -3.64 -12.93 -2.68
C THR A 277 -3.12 -11.80 -3.56
N ASP A 278 -2.41 -10.83 -2.98
CA ASP A 278 -1.89 -9.66 -3.71
C ASP A 278 -0.66 -10.03 -4.56
N LEU A 279 -0.11 -11.23 -4.38
CA LEU A 279 0.95 -11.79 -5.22
C LEU A 279 0.40 -12.53 -6.45
N ARG A 280 -0.89 -12.90 -6.45
CA ARG A 280 -1.52 -13.71 -7.51
C ARG A 280 -1.52 -13.06 -8.90
N PRO A 281 -1.76 -11.74 -9.06
CA PRO A 281 -1.74 -11.11 -10.39
C PRO A 281 -0.38 -11.14 -11.08
N ASN A 282 0.71 -11.20 -10.32
CA ASN A 282 2.06 -11.36 -10.85
C ASN A 282 2.98 -12.07 -9.84
N PRO A 283 2.98 -13.43 -9.82
CA PRO A 283 3.75 -14.18 -8.85
C PRO A 283 5.26 -13.99 -9.03
N VAL A 284 5.91 -13.35 -8.04
CA VAL A 284 7.37 -13.21 -7.99
C VAL A 284 7.97 -14.47 -7.39
N LEU A 285 8.60 -15.31 -8.23
CA LEU A 285 9.12 -16.62 -7.82
C LEU A 285 10.02 -16.60 -6.58
N LYS A 286 10.87 -15.58 -6.42
CA LYS A 286 11.70 -15.45 -5.21
C LYS A 286 10.84 -15.39 -3.96
N ILE A 287 9.86 -14.48 -3.92
CA ILE A 287 8.94 -14.33 -2.78
C ILE A 287 8.11 -15.60 -2.58
N VAL A 288 7.61 -16.21 -3.67
CA VAL A 288 6.87 -17.48 -3.60
C VAL A 288 7.71 -18.59 -2.94
N ASN A 289 8.98 -18.73 -3.32
CA ASN A 289 9.87 -19.72 -2.73
C ASN A 289 10.17 -19.40 -1.26
N ASP A 290 10.55 -18.15 -0.95
CA ASP A 290 10.83 -17.71 0.41
C ASP A 290 9.62 -17.94 1.35
N LEU A 291 8.39 -17.72 0.86
CA LEU A 291 7.16 -18.01 1.60
C LEU A 291 6.95 -19.52 1.84
N LEU A 292 7.24 -20.35 0.84
CA LEU A 292 7.14 -21.80 0.98
C LEU A 292 8.16 -22.31 2.01
N ASP A 293 9.39 -21.81 1.96
CA ASP A 293 10.45 -22.16 2.90
C ASP A 293 10.06 -21.83 4.35
N ILE A 294 9.40 -20.68 4.59
CA ILE A 294 8.86 -20.33 5.92
C ILE A 294 7.83 -21.37 6.38
N THR A 295 6.95 -21.84 5.50
CA THR A 295 5.90 -22.82 5.86
C THR A 295 6.44 -24.23 6.12
N GLU A 296 7.66 -24.53 5.68
CA GLU A 296 8.29 -25.85 5.81
C GLU A 296 9.41 -25.87 6.88
N LYS A 297 9.69 -24.72 7.48
CA LYS A 297 10.71 -24.55 8.52
C LYS A 297 10.35 -25.36 9.77
N LYS A 298 11.29 -26.19 10.23
CA LYS A 298 11.15 -26.96 11.48
C LYS A 298 11.11 -26.05 12.71
N ASP A 299 12.05 -25.10 12.75
CA ASP A 299 12.20 -24.15 13.86
C ASP A 299 11.54 -22.81 13.49
N ILE A 300 10.22 -22.84 13.28
CA ILE A 300 9.44 -21.65 12.94
C ILE A 300 9.35 -20.71 14.15
N THR A 301 9.60 -19.43 13.91
CA THR A 301 9.44 -18.39 14.94
C THR A 301 7.96 -18.06 15.17
N GLU A 302 7.62 -17.51 16.33
CA GLU A 302 6.23 -17.11 16.62
C GLU A 302 5.73 -16.03 15.66
N ILE A 303 6.61 -15.12 15.21
CA ILE A 303 6.23 -14.11 14.21
C ILE A 303 5.96 -14.72 12.84
N GLU A 304 6.80 -15.67 12.39
CA GLU A 304 6.58 -16.40 11.14
C GLU A 304 5.24 -17.15 11.20
N LYS A 305 4.97 -17.83 12.32
CA LYS A 305 3.70 -18.52 12.54
C LYS A 305 2.51 -17.56 12.44
N LEU A 306 2.58 -16.38 13.06
CA LEU A 306 1.54 -15.35 12.95
C LEU A 306 1.34 -14.85 11.51
N MET A 307 2.42 -14.77 10.72
CA MET A 307 2.37 -14.30 9.33
C MET A 307 1.77 -15.32 8.37
N ILE A 308 2.02 -16.61 8.58
CA ILE A 308 1.59 -17.67 7.64
C ILE A 308 0.27 -18.36 8.03
N THR A 309 -0.24 -18.13 9.24
CA THR A 309 -1.48 -18.77 9.73
C THR A 309 -2.70 -18.00 9.25
N LYS A 310 -3.64 -18.72 8.65
CA LYS A 310 -4.94 -18.21 8.20
C LYS A 310 -5.96 -18.20 9.35
N PRO A 311 -7.08 -17.47 9.20
CA PRO A 311 -8.12 -17.42 10.23
C PRO A 311 -8.70 -18.79 10.63
N ASP A 312 -8.66 -19.77 9.72
CA ASP A 312 -9.13 -21.14 9.93
C ASP A 312 -8.11 -22.04 10.67
N GLY A 313 -6.96 -21.50 11.07
CA GLY A 313 -5.88 -22.23 11.76
C GLY A 313 -4.95 -23.02 10.83
N THR A 314 -5.23 -23.08 9.53
CA THR A 314 -4.31 -23.67 8.55
C THR A 314 -3.26 -22.68 8.08
N THR A 315 -2.20 -23.13 7.40
CA THR A 315 -1.17 -22.24 6.87
C THR A 315 -1.42 -21.88 5.39
N ILE A 316 -0.74 -20.85 4.90
CA ILE A 316 -0.72 -20.47 3.48
C ILE A 316 -0.04 -21.49 2.55
N ARG A 317 0.57 -22.57 3.08
CA ARG A 317 1.45 -23.48 2.33
C ARG A 317 0.86 -23.93 1.00
N ASN A 318 -0.34 -24.48 1.01
CA ASN A 318 -0.95 -25.03 -0.21
C ASN A 318 -1.37 -23.91 -1.19
N ASP A 319 -1.70 -22.72 -0.69
CA ASP A 319 -2.00 -21.56 -1.54
C ASP A 319 -0.73 -21.06 -2.26
N VAL A 320 0.43 -21.16 -1.61
CA VAL A 320 1.74 -20.87 -2.21
C VAL A 320 2.16 -21.96 -3.20
N ILE A 321 1.89 -23.24 -2.91
CA ILE A 321 2.13 -24.35 -3.84
C ILE A 321 1.29 -24.20 -5.11
N ASP A 322 -0.01 -23.89 -5.00
CA ASP A 322 -0.87 -23.62 -6.16
C ASP A 322 -0.29 -22.46 -6.98
N MET A 323 0.10 -21.35 -6.33
CA MET A 323 0.70 -20.20 -7.01
C MET A 323 1.98 -20.54 -7.76
N LYS A 324 2.87 -21.33 -7.13
CA LYS A 324 4.11 -21.79 -7.75
C LYS A 324 3.86 -22.74 -8.92
N ALA A 325 2.94 -23.69 -8.77
CA ALA A 325 2.54 -24.61 -9.83
C ALA A 325 1.91 -23.84 -11.01
N ASN A 326 1.04 -22.86 -10.73
CA ASN A 326 0.39 -22.02 -11.73
C ASN A 326 1.41 -21.18 -12.53
N TYR A 327 2.45 -20.67 -11.89
CA TYR A 327 3.57 -20.02 -12.59
C TYR A 327 4.26 -20.96 -13.59
N PHE A 328 4.55 -22.20 -13.19
CA PHE A 328 5.18 -23.17 -14.10
C PHE A 328 4.23 -23.64 -15.19
N LEU A 329 2.94 -23.79 -14.89
CA LEU A 329 1.92 -24.18 -15.86
C LEU A 329 1.73 -23.10 -16.93
N SER A 330 1.61 -21.82 -16.54
CA SER A 330 1.49 -20.68 -17.47
C SER A 330 2.76 -20.43 -18.30
N THR A 331 3.91 -20.97 -17.89
CA THR A 331 5.16 -20.98 -18.68
C THR A 331 5.42 -22.31 -19.39
N PHE A 332 4.38 -23.14 -19.52
CA PHE A 332 4.37 -24.42 -20.23
C PHE A 332 5.32 -25.51 -19.67
N GLN A 333 5.82 -25.33 -18.45
CA GLN A 333 6.64 -26.31 -17.71
C GLN A 333 5.73 -27.25 -16.90
N ILE A 334 4.90 -28.03 -17.61
CA ILE A 334 3.78 -28.80 -17.02
C ILE A 334 4.27 -29.91 -16.09
N GLU A 335 5.34 -30.60 -16.45
CA GLU A 335 5.96 -31.65 -15.64
C GLU A 335 6.39 -31.07 -14.29
N LYS A 336 7.08 -29.93 -14.31
CA LYS A 336 7.52 -29.23 -13.10
C LYS A 336 6.34 -28.72 -12.27
N ALA A 337 5.31 -28.17 -12.93
CA ALA A 337 4.09 -27.73 -12.25
C ALA A 337 3.40 -28.90 -11.53
N LEU A 338 3.28 -30.06 -12.20
CA LEU A 338 2.68 -31.26 -11.62
C LEU A 338 3.49 -31.81 -10.43
N GLU A 339 4.82 -31.86 -10.54
CA GLU A 339 5.68 -32.28 -9.42
C GLU A 339 5.54 -31.37 -8.19
N ILE A 340 5.38 -30.06 -8.39
CA ILE A 340 5.12 -29.13 -7.29
C ILE A 340 3.73 -29.37 -6.69
N TYR A 341 2.72 -29.57 -7.54
CA TYR A 341 1.34 -29.76 -7.11
C TYR A 341 1.13 -31.06 -6.31
N LYS A 342 1.94 -32.10 -6.59
CA LYS A 342 2.02 -33.36 -5.82
C LYS A 342 2.49 -33.19 -4.37
N GLN A 343 2.99 -32.03 -3.99
CA GLN A 343 3.38 -31.73 -2.59
C GLN A 343 2.18 -31.37 -1.70
N MET A 344 0.99 -31.21 -2.27
CA MET A 344 -0.28 -31.11 -1.54
C MET A 344 -0.75 -32.50 -1.05
N PRO A 345 -1.68 -32.58 -0.08
CA PRO A 345 -2.05 -33.83 0.58
C PRO A 345 -2.47 -34.97 -0.36
N ASP A 346 -3.42 -34.72 -1.26
CA ASP A 346 -3.95 -35.72 -2.20
C ASP A 346 -4.75 -35.05 -3.33
N GLU A 347 -5.25 -35.88 -4.26
CA GLU A 347 -6.01 -35.46 -5.44
C GLU A 347 -7.37 -34.83 -5.09
N THR A 348 -8.02 -35.27 -4.01
CA THR A 348 -9.29 -34.65 -3.56
C THR A 348 -9.07 -33.25 -3.01
N TYR A 349 -7.89 -33.00 -2.42
CA TYR A 349 -7.52 -31.67 -1.96
C TYR A 349 -7.35 -30.69 -3.13
N TRP A 350 -6.91 -31.18 -4.30
CA TRP A 350 -6.69 -30.35 -5.48
C TRP A 350 -7.95 -29.69 -6.02
N ASP A 351 -9.13 -30.27 -5.77
CA ASP A 351 -10.43 -29.75 -6.19
C ASP A 351 -10.71 -28.36 -5.60
N LYS A 352 -10.10 -28.02 -4.46
CA LYS A 352 -10.21 -26.71 -3.80
C LYS A 352 -9.67 -25.56 -4.65
N TYR A 353 -8.78 -25.84 -5.60
CA TYR A 353 -8.18 -24.85 -6.50
C TYR A 353 -8.87 -24.77 -7.88
N GLY A 354 -10.07 -25.33 -7.96
CA GLY A 354 -10.94 -25.20 -9.11
C GLY A 354 -10.96 -26.43 -10.00
N LEU A 355 -12.02 -26.51 -10.78
CA LEU A 355 -12.29 -27.59 -11.72
C LEU A 355 -12.38 -27.03 -13.14
N PHE A 356 -11.76 -27.75 -14.08
CA PHE A 356 -11.51 -27.26 -15.43
C PHE A 356 -11.71 -28.39 -16.45
N ASN A 357 -12.11 -28.03 -17.66
CA ASN A 357 -11.95 -28.90 -18.81
C ASN A 357 -11.73 -28.03 -20.06
N PRO A 358 -10.49 -27.81 -20.50
CA PRO A 358 -10.17 -26.90 -21.60
C PRO A 358 -10.24 -27.58 -22.98
N PHE A 359 -10.85 -28.77 -23.11
CA PHE A 359 -10.83 -29.53 -24.37
C PHE A 359 -12.04 -29.27 -25.28
N ALA A 360 -12.96 -28.36 -24.90
CA ALA A 360 -14.14 -28.06 -25.71
C ALA A 360 -13.82 -27.12 -26.89
N GLU A 361 -14.26 -27.49 -28.08
CA GLU A 361 -14.19 -26.62 -29.27
C GLU A 361 -15.27 -25.53 -29.22
N ARG A 362 -14.88 -24.27 -29.45
CA ARG A 362 -15.81 -23.14 -29.58
C ARG A 362 -15.37 -22.21 -30.70
N ILE A 363 -16.29 -21.90 -31.61
CA ILE A 363 -16.04 -20.92 -32.68
C ILE A 363 -15.89 -19.54 -32.08
N ASN A 364 -16.88 -19.11 -31.29
CA ASN A 364 -16.87 -17.84 -30.58
C ASN A 364 -16.15 -17.97 -29.25
N ASP A 365 -15.22 -17.05 -29.00
CA ASP A 365 -14.56 -16.93 -27.71
C ASP A 365 -15.57 -16.60 -26.62
N CYS A 366 -15.44 -17.29 -25.50
CA CYS A 366 -16.29 -17.08 -24.35
C CYS A 366 -15.44 -17.22 -23.09
N VAL A 367 -15.49 -16.21 -22.23
CA VAL A 367 -14.70 -16.17 -20.98
C VAL A 367 -15.51 -16.71 -19.81
N ASN A 368 -16.84 -16.55 -19.83
CA ASN A 368 -17.75 -16.97 -18.78
C ASN A 368 -18.74 -18.00 -19.34
N CYS A 369 -18.22 -19.15 -19.79
CA CYS A 369 -19.05 -20.25 -20.28
C CYS A 369 -18.89 -21.49 -19.39
N PRO A 370 -19.97 -22.26 -19.16
CA PRO A 370 -19.89 -23.49 -18.41
C PRO A 370 -19.07 -24.54 -19.16
N ILE A 371 -18.51 -25.48 -18.40
CA ILE A 371 -17.99 -26.74 -18.95
C ILE A 371 -19.22 -27.51 -19.50
N PRO A 372 -19.20 -27.96 -20.77
CA PRO A 372 -20.28 -28.78 -21.31
C PRO A 372 -20.54 -30.03 -20.44
N ASP A 373 -21.82 -30.37 -20.21
CA ASP A 373 -22.22 -31.52 -19.38
C ASP A 373 -21.66 -32.86 -19.87
N SER A 374 -21.31 -32.94 -21.16
CA SER A 374 -20.67 -34.11 -21.76
C SER A 374 -19.20 -34.29 -21.36
N LEU A 375 -18.60 -33.33 -20.65
CA LEU A 375 -17.19 -33.32 -20.30
C LEU A 375 -16.99 -33.44 -18.79
N THR A 376 -16.13 -34.36 -18.39
CA THR A 376 -15.72 -34.52 -16.98
C THR A 376 -14.87 -33.34 -16.54
N ALA A 377 -15.28 -32.70 -15.45
CA ALA A 377 -14.49 -31.68 -14.77
C ALA A 377 -13.23 -32.29 -14.14
N LEU A 378 -12.09 -31.60 -14.29
CA LEU A 378 -10.77 -32.05 -13.81
C LEU A 378 -10.18 -31.00 -12.89
N ASN A 379 -9.62 -31.39 -11.73
CA ASN A 379 -8.75 -30.48 -11.00
C ASN A 379 -7.46 -30.20 -11.80
N LYS A 380 -6.65 -29.22 -11.37
CA LYS A 380 -5.43 -28.84 -12.09
C LYS A 380 -4.42 -29.99 -12.22
N GLY A 381 -4.30 -30.86 -11.21
CA GLY A 381 -3.35 -31.98 -11.23
C GLY A 381 -3.71 -33.01 -12.31
N ASP A 382 -4.98 -33.40 -12.37
CA ASP A 382 -5.48 -34.33 -13.38
C ASP A 382 -5.50 -33.72 -14.78
N LEU A 383 -5.78 -32.42 -14.88
CA LEU A 383 -5.61 -31.69 -16.13
C LEU A 383 -4.17 -31.74 -16.63
N MET A 384 -3.19 -31.46 -15.76
CA MET A 384 -1.77 -31.54 -16.12
C MET A 384 -1.37 -32.96 -16.56
N ARG A 385 -1.78 -33.99 -15.82
CA ARG A 385 -1.56 -35.40 -16.19
C ARG A 385 -2.16 -35.73 -17.55
N LEU A 386 -3.40 -35.32 -17.80
CA LEU A 386 -4.08 -35.57 -19.07
C LEU A 386 -3.36 -34.89 -20.24
N ILE A 387 -2.90 -33.65 -20.06
CA ILE A 387 -2.10 -32.95 -21.08
C ILE A 387 -0.80 -33.71 -21.36
N LEU A 388 -0.07 -34.13 -20.32
CA LEU A 388 1.19 -34.89 -20.47
C LEU A 388 0.97 -36.23 -21.19
N ASN A 389 -0.06 -36.98 -20.80
CA ASN A 389 -0.43 -38.24 -21.44
C ASN A 389 -0.78 -38.04 -22.91
N LYS A 390 -1.58 -37.01 -23.23
CA LYS A 390 -1.91 -36.68 -24.63
C LYS A 390 -0.69 -36.24 -25.42
N LYS A 391 0.24 -35.48 -24.83
CA LYS A 391 1.52 -35.12 -25.47
C LYS A 391 2.30 -36.37 -25.85
N LEU A 392 2.47 -37.30 -24.91
CA LEU A 392 3.17 -38.56 -25.15
C LEU A 392 2.49 -39.39 -26.25
N GLU A 393 1.17 -39.61 -26.15
CA GLU A 393 0.39 -40.37 -27.13
C GLU A 393 0.45 -39.72 -28.53
N SER A 394 0.41 -38.39 -28.60
CA SER A 394 0.44 -37.67 -29.88
C SER A 394 1.74 -37.88 -30.68
N VAL A 395 2.83 -38.26 -30.00
CA VAL A 395 4.15 -38.50 -30.60
C VAL A 395 4.35 -39.98 -30.91
N SER A 396 3.80 -40.89 -30.10
CA SER A 396 3.93 -42.34 -30.30
C SER A 396 2.87 -42.94 -31.24
N GLU A 397 1.79 -42.21 -31.50
CA GLU A 397 0.69 -42.68 -32.34
C GLU A 397 1.10 -42.80 -33.83
N MET A 398 0.97 -44.01 -34.39
CA MET A 398 1.33 -44.31 -35.78
C MET A 398 0.25 -43.88 -36.77
N ASN A 399 -1.02 -43.84 -36.36
CA ASN A 399 -2.11 -43.36 -37.20
C ASN A 399 -2.09 -41.83 -37.26
N LYS A 400 -1.71 -41.28 -38.42
CA LYS A 400 -1.60 -39.82 -38.64
C LYS A 400 -2.87 -39.04 -38.28
N ASN A 401 -4.06 -39.57 -38.56
CA ASN A 401 -5.32 -38.89 -38.22
C ASN A 401 -5.61 -38.91 -36.72
N LYS A 402 -5.27 -40.00 -36.03
CA LYS A 402 -5.40 -40.08 -34.57
C LYS A 402 -4.37 -39.17 -33.88
N ALA A 403 -3.12 -39.17 -34.35
CA ALA A 403 -2.10 -38.24 -33.91
C ALA A 403 -2.51 -36.77 -34.14
N ALA A 404 -3.10 -36.46 -35.29
CA ALA A 404 -3.63 -35.14 -35.59
C ALA A 404 -4.75 -34.72 -34.63
N LEU A 405 -5.69 -35.62 -34.32
CA LEU A 405 -6.77 -35.35 -33.37
C LEU A 405 -6.22 -35.07 -31.96
N LEU A 406 -5.22 -35.82 -31.50
CA LEU A 406 -4.55 -35.58 -30.22
C LEU A 406 -3.86 -34.21 -30.19
N ASN A 407 -3.14 -33.85 -31.26
CA ASN A 407 -2.55 -32.52 -31.41
C ASN A 407 -3.63 -31.42 -31.42
N TYR A 408 -4.77 -31.63 -32.08
CA TYR A 408 -5.86 -30.67 -32.08
C TYR A 408 -6.43 -30.45 -30.68
N GLN A 409 -6.64 -31.54 -29.92
CA GLN A 409 -7.09 -31.47 -28.52
C GLN A 409 -6.08 -30.77 -27.62
N LEU A 410 -4.77 -30.99 -27.82
CA LEU A 410 -3.72 -30.25 -27.11
C LEU A 410 -3.79 -28.76 -27.45
N GLY A 411 -3.97 -28.40 -28.71
CA GLY A 411 -4.18 -27.02 -29.15
C GLY A 411 -5.39 -26.38 -28.45
N LEU A 412 -6.53 -27.07 -28.41
CA LEU A 412 -7.73 -26.62 -27.69
C LEU A 412 -7.42 -26.39 -26.21
N ALA A 413 -6.74 -27.33 -25.54
CA ALA A 413 -6.38 -27.19 -24.14
C ALA A 413 -5.56 -25.93 -23.87
N PHE A 414 -4.47 -25.73 -24.62
CA PHE A 414 -3.63 -24.54 -24.45
C PHE A 414 -4.37 -23.26 -24.78
N TYR A 415 -5.16 -23.23 -25.85
CA TYR A 415 -5.94 -22.04 -26.22
C TYR A 415 -6.97 -21.69 -25.14
N ASN A 416 -7.72 -22.69 -24.67
CA ASN A 416 -8.83 -22.47 -23.75
C ASN A 416 -8.39 -22.04 -22.35
N MET A 417 -7.13 -22.28 -21.98
CA MET A 417 -6.50 -21.81 -20.74
C MET A 417 -5.84 -20.43 -20.85
N THR A 418 -5.86 -19.80 -22.03
CA THR A 418 -5.40 -18.41 -22.19
C THR A 418 -6.47 -17.42 -21.71
N TYR A 419 -6.08 -16.15 -21.60
CA TYR A 419 -6.94 -14.97 -21.38
C TYR A 419 -8.22 -14.95 -22.23
N PHE A 420 -8.16 -15.52 -23.43
CA PHE A 420 -9.19 -15.39 -24.46
C PHE A 420 -10.38 -16.35 -24.30
N SER A 421 -10.33 -17.31 -23.38
CA SER A 421 -11.34 -18.38 -23.32
C SER A 421 -11.72 -18.77 -21.89
N TYR A 422 -12.63 -19.74 -21.76
CA TYR A 422 -13.42 -19.99 -20.55
C TYR A 422 -12.64 -20.70 -19.43
N ALA A 423 -11.56 -21.40 -19.76
CA ALA A 423 -10.75 -22.13 -18.78
C ALA A 423 -9.50 -21.34 -18.35
N TRP A 424 -9.48 -20.01 -18.57
CA TRP A 424 -8.36 -19.12 -18.24
C TRP A 424 -7.86 -19.26 -16.80
N LYS A 425 -8.77 -19.52 -15.85
CA LYS A 425 -8.47 -19.72 -14.43
C LYS A 425 -7.57 -20.93 -14.13
N ALA A 426 -7.36 -21.81 -15.10
CA ALA A 426 -6.42 -22.93 -14.97
C ALA A 426 -4.96 -22.46 -14.97
N MET A 427 -4.66 -21.34 -15.63
CA MET A 427 -3.31 -20.77 -15.77
C MET A 427 -3.15 -19.38 -15.17
N ASP A 428 -4.22 -18.78 -14.65
CA ASP A 428 -4.21 -17.39 -14.19
C ASP A 428 -5.17 -17.18 -13.02
N TYR A 429 -4.90 -16.17 -12.20
CA TYR A 429 -5.72 -15.81 -11.04
C TYR A 429 -6.56 -14.56 -11.26
N TYR A 430 -6.15 -13.72 -12.22
CA TYR A 430 -6.79 -12.45 -12.48
C TYR A 430 -6.96 -12.23 -13.97
N ARG A 431 -8.05 -11.56 -14.34
CA ARG A 431 -8.36 -11.21 -15.72
C ARG A 431 -9.17 -9.93 -15.77
N SER A 432 -8.80 -8.99 -16.64
CA SER A 432 -9.61 -7.81 -16.92
C SER A 432 -9.75 -7.54 -18.43
N ASP A 433 -10.92 -7.04 -18.83
CA ASP A 433 -11.22 -6.60 -20.19
C ASP A 433 -10.33 -5.46 -20.69
N VAL A 434 -9.82 -4.60 -19.79
CA VAL A 434 -8.89 -3.52 -20.15
C VAL A 434 -7.43 -3.99 -20.28
N SER A 435 -7.13 -5.24 -19.94
CA SER A 435 -5.75 -5.75 -19.86
C SER A 435 -5.03 -5.83 -21.19
N ILE A 436 -5.72 -6.10 -22.31
CA ILE A 436 -5.10 -6.07 -23.65
C ILE A 436 -4.55 -4.68 -23.96
N ARG A 437 -5.33 -3.62 -23.67
CA ARG A 437 -4.90 -2.23 -23.88
C ARG A 437 -3.68 -1.89 -23.03
N SER A 438 -3.67 -2.37 -21.78
CA SER A 438 -2.53 -2.19 -20.88
C SER A 438 -1.31 -2.94 -21.38
N ALA A 439 -1.44 -4.22 -21.74
CA ALA A 439 -0.35 -5.06 -22.24
C ALA A 439 0.37 -4.42 -23.44
N ARG A 440 -0.36 -3.82 -24.39
CA ARG A 440 0.24 -3.09 -25.52
C ARG A 440 1.09 -1.89 -25.13
N LYS A 441 0.81 -1.29 -23.97
CA LYS A 441 1.54 -0.10 -23.48
C LYS A 441 2.85 -0.46 -22.77
N TYR A 442 2.93 -1.64 -22.17
CA TYR A 442 4.07 -2.05 -21.34
C TYR A 442 4.81 -3.23 -21.98
N LYS A 443 6.11 -3.05 -22.24
CA LYS A 443 6.93 -3.98 -23.04
C LYS A 443 6.89 -5.44 -22.57
N ASP A 444 6.80 -5.69 -21.26
CA ASP A 444 6.82 -7.04 -20.68
C ASP A 444 5.40 -7.57 -20.34
N ALA A 445 4.35 -6.88 -20.80
CA ALA A 445 2.95 -7.10 -20.43
C ALA A 445 2.67 -7.08 -18.90
N ILE A 446 3.61 -6.57 -18.11
CA ILE A 446 3.44 -6.28 -16.68
C ILE A 446 3.00 -4.83 -16.55
N PHE A 447 1.79 -4.61 -16.04
CA PHE A 447 1.23 -3.27 -15.89
C PHE A 447 0.82 -2.93 -14.46
N PRO A 448 0.92 -1.66 -14.03
CA PRO A 448 0.55 -1.26 -12.68
C PRO A 448 -0.92 -1.57 -12.37
N THR A 449 -1.17 -2.04 -11.15
CA THR A 449 -2.51 -2.29 -10.61
C THR A 449 -2.53 -1.99 -9.11
N ASN A 450 -3.69 -1.68 -8.55
CA ASN A 450 -3.87 -1.54 -7.11
C ASN A 450 -3.97 -2.91 -6.39
N LEU A 451 -4.13 -4.00 -7.14
CA LEU A 451 -4.31 -5.35 -6.60
C LEU A 451 -3.00 -6.05 -6.23
N SER A 452 -1.87 -5.60 -6.78
CA SER A 452 -0.58 -6.22 -6.57
C SER A 452 0.53 -5.18 -6.57
N PRO A 453 1.43 -5.18 -5.58
CA PRO A 453 2.59 -4.30 -5.58
C PRO A 453 3.57 -4.59 -6.74
N PHE A 454 3.49 -5.77 -7.36
CA PHE A 454 4.35 -6.20 -8.46
C PHE A 454 3.72 -6.02 -9.84
N GLY A 455 2.56 -5.37 -9.92
CA GLY A 455 1.79 -5.23 -11.16
C GLY A 455 0.99 -6.47 -11.50
N ASN A 456 0.35 -6.44 -12.67
CA ASN A 456 -0.48 -7.52 -13.20
C ASN A 456 0.15 -8.10 -14.46
N LYS A 457 0.14 -9.43 -14.58
CA LYS A 457 0.64 -10.17 -15.73
C LYS A 457 -0.31 -11.32 -16.06
N GLU A 458 -1.12 -11.12 -17.10
CA GLU A 458 -2.12 -12.11 -17.50
C GLU A 458 -1.62 -13.04 -18.62
N ASN A 459 -2.21 -14.24 -18.74
CA ASN A 459 -1.77 -15.25 -19.70
C ASN A 459 -2.33 -15.04 -21.13
N PHE A 460 -1.66 -14.21 -21.93
CA PHE A 460 -2.01 -13.98 -23.34
C PHE A 460 -1.36 -14.96 -24.34
N ASP A 461 -0.44 -15.81 -23.89
CA ASP A 461 0.46 -16.56 -24.77
C ASP A 461 -0.26 -17.73 -25.49
N CYS A 462 -0.50 -17.55 -26.78
CA CYS A 462 -1.13 -18.56 -27.64
C CYS A 462 -0.12 -19.46 -28.39
N ARG A 463 1.20 -19.34 -28.13
CA ARG A 463 2.23 -20.00 -28.96
C ARG A 463 2.17 -21.53 -28.91
N GLU A 464 1.99 -22.12 -27.73
CA GLU A 464 1.85 -23.58 -27.65
C GLU A 464 0.57 -24.05 -28.33
N ALA A 465 -0.55 -23.32 -28.19
CA ALA A 465 -1.79 -23.65 -28.90
C ALA A 465 -1.60 -23.63 -30.42
N LEU A 466 -1.01 -22.56 -30.96
CA LEU A 466 -0.71 -22.40 -32.39
C LEU A 466 0.17 -23.55 -32.92
N LYS A 467 1.22 -23.92 -32.18
CA LYS A 467 2.10 -25.05 -32.51
C LYS A 467 1.32 -26.36 -32.66
N TYR A 468 0.44 -26.68 -31.71
CA TYR A 468 -0.35 -27.92 -31.75
C TYR A 468 -1.43 -27.91 -32.83
N PHE A 469 -2.10 -26.77 -33.07
CA PHE A 469 -3.03 -26.64 -34.20
C PHE A 469 -2.31 -26.81 -35.54
N ASN A 470 -1.14 -26.20 -35.73
CA ASN A 470 -0.36 -26.40 -36.95
C ASN A 470 0.08 -27.86 -37.14
N LYS A 471 0.52 -28.54 -36.08
CA LYS A 471 0.82 -29.98 -36.13
C LYS A 471 -0.40 -30.81 -36.53
N ALA A 472 -1.56 -30.55 -35.93
CA ALA A 472 -2.80 -31.24 -36.27
C ALA A 472 -3.15 -31.08 -37.76
N ARG A 473 -3.07 -29.84 -38.27
CA ARG A 473 -3.33 -29.53 -39.67
C ARG A 473 -2.39 -30.23 -40.64
N ILE A 474 -1.09 -30.29 -40.31
CA ILE A 474 -0.07 -30.92 -41.17
C ILE A 474 -0.23 -32.45 -41.19
N LEU A 475 -0.61 -33.05 -40.05
CA LEU A 475 -0.71 -34.51 -39.92
C LEU A 475 -2.01 -35.09 -40.49
N THR A 476 -3.11 -34.34 -40.41
CA THR A 476 -4.41 -34.89 -40.79
C THR A 476 -4.59 -35.01 -42.30
N THR A 477 -5.26 -36.09 -42.69
CA THR A 477 -5.83 -36.27 -44.04
C THR A 477 -7.34 -36.03 -44.05
N ASN A 478 -7.94 -35.75 -42.88
CA ASN A 478 -9.35 -35.40 -42.77
C ASN A 478 -9.51 -33.88 -42.98
N PRO A 479 -10.16 -33.44 -44.06
CA PRO A 479 -10.30 -32.03 -44.36
C PRO A 479 -11.09 -31.26 -43.29
N GLU A 480 -12.05 -31.88 -42.61
CA GLU A 480 -12.80 -31.24 -41.51
C GLU A 480 -11.90 -30.91 -40.32
N LEU A 481 -11.01 -31.82 -39.95
CA LEU A 481 -10.05 -31.58 -38.87
C LEU A 481 -9.00 -30.54 -39.29
N GLY A 482 -8.59 -30.56 -40.57
CA GLY A 482 -7.69 -29.56 -41.14
C GLY A 482 -8.28 -28.14 -41.08
N ALA A 483 -9.54 -27.99 -41.45
CA ALA A 483 -10.29 -26.74 -41.40
C ALA A 483 -10.39 -26.20 -39.95
N LYS A 484 -10.75 -27.08 -39.01
CA LYS A 484 -10.81 -26.76 -37.57
C LYS A 484 -9.48 -26.27 -37.02
N ALA A 485 -8.41 -27.00 -37.34
CA ALA A 485 -7.07 -26.66 -36.91
C ALA A 485 -6.59 -25.33 -37.51
N ALA A 486 -6.84 -25.08 -38.81
CA ALA A 486 -6.52 -23.81 -39.46
C ALA A 486 -7.26 -22.63 -38.82
N PHE A 487 -8.56 -22.77 -38.56
CA PHE A 487 -9.33 -21.71 -37.91
C PHE A 487 -8.81 -21.37 -36.50
N MET A 488 -8.55 -22.39 -35.68
CA MET A 488 -8.04 -22.19 -34.32
C MET A 488 -6.60 -21.62 -34.31
N ALA A 489 -5.77 -22.03 -35.27
CA ALA A 489 -4.45 -21.44 -35.48
C ALA A 489 -4.55 -19.95 -35.84
N ALA A 490 -5.48 -19.58 -36.74
CA ALA A 490 -5.70 -18.18 -37.10
C ALA A 490 -6.21 -17.34 -35.91
N LYS A 491 -7.03 -17.91 -35.02
CA LYS A 491 -7.40 -17.22 -33.77
C LYS A 491 -6.17 -16.88 -32.92
N CYS A 492 -5.23 -17.82 -32.79
CA CYS A 492 -3.97 -17.59 -32.07
C CYS A 492 -3.15 -16.46 -32.70
N GLU A 493 -3.02 -16.43 -34.03
CA GLU A 493 -2.30 -15.37 -34.77
C GLU A 493 -2.93 -13.98 -34.55
N GLN A 494 -4.26 -13.91 -34.60
CA GLN A 494 -4.97 -12.65 -34.38
C GLN A 494 -4.83 -12.15 -32.95
N ASN A 495 -4.94 -13.05 -31.97
CA ASN A 495 -4.79 -12.72 -30.57
C ASN A 495 -3.36 -12.22 -30.26
N ASP A 496 -2.34 -12.88 -30.80
CA ASP A 496 -0.95 -12.42 -30.70
C ASP A 496 -0.78 -11.02 -31.32
N TYR A 497 -1.34 -10.79 -32.50
CA TYR A 497 -1.35 -9.45 -33.12
C TYR A 497 -2.03 -8.39 -32.25
N TYR A 498 -3.16 -8.70 -31.61
CA TYR A 498 -3.85 -7.73 -30.76
C TYR A 498 -3.09 -7.38 -29.49
N VAL A 499 -2.26 -8.29 -28.98
CA VAL A 499 -1.49 -8.11 -27.74
C VAL A 499 -0.11 -7.53 -28.02
N ASN A 500 0.59 -8.08 -29.01
CA ASN A 500 2.01 -7.81 -29.30
C ASN A 500 2.24 -7.03 -30.60
N GLY A 501 1.23 -6.93 -31.47
CA GLY A 501 1.39 -6.33 -32.79
C GLY A 501 1.63 -4.82 -32.74
N ALA A 502 2.62 -4.36 -33.51
CA ALA A 502 2.94 -2.94 -33.66
C ALA A 502 1.79 -2.18 -34.37
N PRO A 503 1.62 -0.86 -34.13
CA PRO A 503 0.51 -0.09 -34.71
C PRO A 503 0.40 -0.15 -36.24
N ASP A 504 1.52 -0.29 -36.94
CA ASP A 504 1.67 -0.34 -38.39
C ASP A 504 1.86 -1.76 -38.95
N GLN A 505 1.95 -2.77 -38.07
CA GLN A 505 2.08 -4.15 -38.49
C GLN A 505 0.82 -4.60 -39.21
N LYS A 506 0.99 -5.23 -40.38
CA LYS A 506 -0.11 -5.89 -41.09
C LYS A 506 -0.63 -7.05 -40.25
N LYS A 507 -1.96 -7.11 -40.10
CA LYS A 507 -2.62 -8.20 -39.39
C LYS A 507 -2.31 -9.54 -40.08
N PRO A 508 -1.89 -10.58 -39.33
CA PRO A 508 -1.62 -11.89 -39.91
C PRO A 508 -2.91 -12.55 -40.37
N HIS A 509 -2.82 -13.21 -41.54
CA HIS A 509 -3.93 -13.92 -42.16
C HIS A 509 -3.52 -15.29 -42.72
N ASP A 510 -2.34 -15.79 -42.36
CA ASP A 510 -1.75 -16.99 -42.98
C ASP A 510 -2.65 -18.21 -42.82
N ASN A 511 -3.12 -18.50 -41.60
CA ASN A 511 -4.03 -19.62 -41.38
C ASN A 511 -5.46 -19.36 -41.88
N PHE A 512 -5.87 -18.11 -42.06
CA PHE A 512 -7.13 -17.78 -42.75
C PHE A 512 -7.04 -17.99 -44.25
N ASN A 513 -5.91 -17.68 -44.88
CA ASN A 513 -5.64 -18.01 -46.28
C ASN A 513 -5.69 -19.52 -46.49
N ILE A 514 -4.99 -20.28 -45.64
CA ILE A 514 -5.02 -21.75 -45.70
C ILE A 514 -6.46 -22.28 -45.55
N LEU A 515 -7.24 -21.73 -44.62
CA LEU A 515 -8.65 -22.11 -44.41
C LEU A 515 -9.50 -21.86 -45.67
N MET A 516 -9.32 -20.71 -46.31
CA MET A 516 -10.02 -20.30 -47.54
C MET A 516 -9.60 -21.15 -48.74
N ASP A 517 -8.30 -21.33 -48.95
CA ASP A 517 -7.76 -21.95 -50.16
C ASP A 517 -7.91 -23.48 -50.15
N GLN A 518 -7.77 -24.12 -48.98
CA GLN A 518 -7.66 -25.58 -48.89
C GLN A 518 -8.90 -26.28 -48.33
N PHE A 519 -9.79 -25.56 -47.65
CA PHE A 519 -10.87 -26.18 -46.86
C PHE A 519 -12.27 -25.61 -47.11
N LYS A 520 -12.47 -24.86 -48.19
CA LYS A 520 -13.76 -24.26 -48.57
C LYS A 520 -14.92 -25.25 -48.67
N ASP A 521 -14.63 -26.50 -49.05
CA ASP A 521 -15.63 -27.54 -49.29
C ASP A 521 -16.04 -28.31 -48.01
N THR A 522 -15.49 -27.92 -46.85
CA THR A 522 -15.80 -28.55 -45.56
C THR A 522 -17.09 -28.01 -44.95
N GLN A 523 -17.81 -28.88 -44.22
CA GLN A 523 -18.98 -28.48 -43.45
C GLN A 523 -18.60 -27.45 -42.37
N PHE A 524 -17.43 -27.62 -41.76
CA PHE A 524 -16.92 -26.66 -40.79
C PHE A 524 -16.73 -25.26 -41.39
N TYR A 525 -16.21 -25.15 -42.62
CA TYR A 525 -16.09 -23.86 -43.32
C TYR A 525 -17.45 -23.20 -43.52
N GLY A 526 -18.44 -23.95 -44.02
CA GLY A 526 -19.82 -23.45 -44.17
C GLY A 526 -20.40 -22.95 -42.84
N LYS A 527 -20.14 -23.67 -41.74
CA LYS A 527 -20.52 -23.24 -40.39
C LYS A 527 -19.82 -21.94 -39.98
N LEU A 528 -18.53 -21.78 -40.28
CA LEU A 528 -17.78 -20.55 -39.97
C LEU A 528 -18.29 -19.33 -40.72
N ILE A 529 -18.70 -19.46 -41.98
CA ILE A 529 -19.32 -18.37 -42.74
C ILE A 529 -20.58 -17.85 -42.04
N ASN A 530 -21.37 -18.75 -41.45
CA ASN A 530 -22.60 -18.42 -40.74
C ASN A 530 -22.36 -17.88 -39.31
N GLU A 531 -21.37 -18.43 -38.59
CA GLU A 531 -21.18 -18.14 -37.16
C GLU A 531 -20.08 -17.12 -36.85
N CYS A 532 -19.09 -16.93 -37.74
CA CYS A 532 -17.96 -16.04 -37.52
C CYS A 532 -18.02 -14.83 -38.47
N ARG A 533 -18.63 -13.74 -38.01
CA ARG A 533 -18.75 -12.49 -38.80
C ARG A 533 -17.41 -11.98 -39.33
N TYR A 534 -16.35 -12.10 -38.54
CA TYR A 534 -15.01 -11.66 -38.93
C TYR A 534 -14.47 -12.48 -40.10
N PHE A 535 -14.59 -13.81 -40.05
CA PHE A 535 -14.16 -14.68 -41.13
C PHE A 535 -15.01 -14.50 -42.39
N ASN A 536 -16.33 -14.39 -42.26
CA ASN A 536 -17.21 -14.09 -43.40
C ASN A 536 -16.82 -12.77 -44.10
N THR A 537 -16.52 -11.73 -43.31
CA THR A 537 -16.05 -10.44 -43.86
C THR A 537 -14.69 -10.56 -44.54
N TYR A 538 -13.80 -11.42 -44.01
CA TYR A 538 -12.49 -11.68 -44.59
C TYR A 538 -12.63 -12.32 -45.98
N VAL A 539 -13.39 -13.41 -46.09
CA VAL A 539 -13.66 -14.14 -47.34
C VAL A 539 -14.46 -13.31 -48.34
N SER A 540 -15.25 -12.33 -47.89
CA SER A 540 -15.98 -11.44 -48.82
C SER A 540 -15.09 -10.39 -49.49
N LYS A 541 -13.85 -10.19 -49.01
CA LYS A 541 -12.92 -9.16 -49.49
C LYS A 541 -11.79 -9.70 -50.36
N PHE A 542 -11.55 -11.00 -50.35
CA PHE A 542 -10.50 -11.72 -51.05
C PHE A 542 -11.13 -12.93 -51.72
#